data_AF-A0A1B7N436-F1
#
_entry.id   AF-A0A1B7N436-F1
#
_cell.length_a   1.000
_cell.length_b   1.000
_cell.length_c   1.000
_cell.angle_alpha   90.00
_cell.angle_beta   90.00
_cell.angle_gamma   90.00
#
_symmetry.space_group_name_H-M   'P 1'
#
loop_
_entity.id
_entity.type
_entity.pdbx_description
1 polymer ?
#
loop_
_entity_poly.entity_id
_entity_poly.type
_entity_poly.pdbx_seq_one_letter_code
_entity_poly.pdbx_strand_id
1 'polypeptide(L)'
;MDSQPPPPPVPISDIITTAWPRRAVKACASCRRDKIRCDGNKPCGGCVKKGYSIEQCVAGCENCRKARARCEGGKPCLRCREEQVECTEGHSHPVLRADPLPPVLILRGAHRSKPDRAKLACQNCRRDNKKCDDQRPCPRCVARGEECVHVGKGPKLVKLRCEGCRQDNKKCEDARPCRQCVEQGKECINVQRKGRGHGTRVKAACVYCRRDKVRCEGVRPCIHCSRKGYQCIDRICQTCTQQGVDGECPHRGGADLERSDGDGMQKYT
;
A
#
# COMPACT_ATOMS: atom_id res chain seq x y z
N MET A 1 30.19 -60.27 1.92
CA MET A 1 31.06 -59.08 2.02
C MET A 1 30.77 -58.24 0.79
N ASP A 2 29.71 -57.45 0.81
CA ASP A 2 29.44 -56.48 -0.26
C ASP A 2 28.86 -55.23 0.41
N SER A 3 29.75 -54.28 0.68
CA SER A 3 29.46 -53.02 1.38
C SER A 3 29.35 -51.92 0.34
N GLN A 4 28.13 -51.47 0.08
CA GLN A 4 27.85 -50.37 -0.84
C GLN A 4 28.23 -49.02 -0.20
N PRO A 5 28.97 -48.11 -0.88
CA PRO A 5 29.37 -46.83 -0.30
C PRO A 5 28.20 -45.81 -0.28
N PRO A 6 28.21 -44.85 0.67
CA PRO A 6 27.14 -43.86 0.81
C PRO A 6 27.19 -42.80 -0.32
N PRO A 7 26.03 -42.21 -0.70
CA PRO A 7 25.97 -41.22 -1.76
C PRO A 7 26.60 -39.88 -1.33
N PRO A 8 27.18 -39.11 -2.28
CA PRO A 8 27.82 -37.84 -1.98
C PRO A 8 26.80 -36.77 -1.58
N PRO A 9 27.17 -35.83 -0.69
CA PRO A 9 26.29 -34.75 -0.28
C PRO A 9 26.06 -33.77 -1.43
N VAL A 10 24.79 -33.53 -1.75
CA VAL A 10 24.37 -32.52 -2.73
C VAL A 10 24.71 -31.10 -2.23
N PRO A 11 25.23 -30.21 -3.10
CA PRO A 11 25.59 -28.86 -2.70
C PRO A 11 24.32 -28.04 -2.42
N ILE A 12 24.19 -27.57 -1.18
CA ILE A 12 23.18 -26.61 -0.77
C ILE A 12 23.43 -25.33 -1.57
N SER A 13 22.58 -25.08 -2.56
CA SER A 13 22.65 -23.85 -3.35
C SER A 13 22.32 -22.67 -2.45
N ASP A 14 23.28 -21.75 -2.31
CA ASP A 14 23.10 -20.47 -1.64
C ASP A 14 21.93 -19.72 -2.29
N ILE A 15 20.79 -19.75 -1.60
CA ILE A 15 19.68 -18.85 -1.88
C ILE A 15 20.18 -17.46 -1.49
N ILE A 16 20.79 -16.76 -2.45
CA ILE A 16 20.95 -15.32 -2.44
C ILE A 16 19.54 -14.74 -2.45
N THR A 17 18.96 -14.61 -1.27
CA THR A 17 17.81 -13.75 -1.05
C THR A 17 18.28 -12.35 -1.39
N THR A 18 17.91 -11.89 -2.59
CA THR A 18 18.13 -10.52 -3.04
C THR A 18 17.52 -9.59 -2.00
N ALA A 19 18.38 -9.10 -1.10
CA ALA A 19 17.99 -8.17 -0.08
C ALA A 19 17.39 -6.95 -0.79
N TRP A 20 16.08 -6.77 -0.63
CA TRP A 20 15.36 -5.69 -1.29
C TRP A 20 16.08 -4.36 -1.03
N PRO A 21 16.52 -3.63 -2.07
CA PRO A 21 17.35 -2.44 -1.91
C PRO A 21 16.72 -1.48 -0.91
N ARG A 22 17.52 -0.94 0.02
CA ARG A 22 17.02 -0.04 1.07
C ARG A 22 16.18 1.07 0.44
N ARG A 23 15.05 1.40 1.07
CA ARG A 23 14.18 2.49 0.59
C ARG A 23 14.98 3.79 0.57
N ALA A 24 15.03 4.47 -0.56
CA ALA A 24 15.72 5.76 -0.67
C ALA A 24 15.17 6.74 0.38
N VAL A 25 16.07 7.39 1.12
CA VAL A 25 15.72 8.49 2.06
C VAL A 25 14.93 9.58 1.31
N LYS A 26 15.30 9.80 0.04
CA LYS A 26 14.79 10.88 -0.77
C LYS A 26 14.49 10.41 -2.21
N ALA A 27 13.23 10.05 -2.48
CA ALA A 27 12.80 9.69 -3.83
C ALA A 27 12.92 10.88 -4.81
N CYS A 28 13.38 10.62 -6.04
CA CYS A 28 13.45 11.62 -7.12
C CYS A 28 12.06 12.12 -7.54
N ALA A 29 11.99 13.29 -8.15
CA ALA A 29 10.77 13.95 -8.62
C ALA A 29 10.01 13.09 -9.63
N SER A 30 10.74 12.39 -10.52
CA SER A 30 10.17 11.44 -11.49
C SER A 30 9.48 10.25 -10.79
N CYS A 31 10.16 9.55 -9.87
CA CYS A 31 9.57 8.42 -9.15
C CYS A 31 8.43 8.83 -8.23
N ARG A 32 8.52 10.02 -7.60
CA ARG A 32 7.42 10.60 -6.81
C ARG A 32 6.20 10.91 -7.66
N ARG A 33 6.39 11.46 -8.86
CA ARG A 33 5.31 11.77 -9.81
C ARG A 33 4.57 10.49 -10.21
N ASP A 34 5.32 9.45 -10.53
CA ASP A 34 4.79 8.19 -11.02
C ASP A 34 4.25 7.26 -9.92
N LYS A 35 4.43 7.63 -8.65
CA LYS A 35 4.13 6.80 -7.48
C LYS A 35 4.80 5.42 -7.55
N ILE A 36 6.03 5.38 -8.07
CA ILE A 36 6.86 4.18 -8.13
C ILE A 36 7.98 4.26 -7.10
N ARG A 37 8.50 3.10 -6.70
CA ARG A 37 9.62 3.01 -5.77
C ARG A 37 10.86 3.65 -6.38
N CYS A 38 11.55 4.48 -5.59
CA CYS A 38 12.86 5.02 -5.92
C CYS A 38 13.92 4.23 -5.16
N ASP A 39 14.91 3.71 -5.88
CA ASP A 39 16.08 3.00 -5.38
C ASP A 39 17.18 3.95 -4.87
N GLY A 40 17.11 5.23 -5.24
CA GLY A 40 17.97 6.28 -4.66
C GLY A 40 19.33 6.45 -5.35
N ASN A 41 19.67 5.57 -6.29
CA ASN A 41 20.78 5.78 -7.21
C ASN A 41 20.55 7.02 -8.08
N LYS A 42 21.61 7.57 -8.68
CA LYS A 42 21.53 8.71 -9.60
C LYS A 42 22.26 8.35 -10.91
N PRO A 43 21.55 8.08 -12.02
CA PRO A 43 20.10 8.06 -12.15
C PRO A 43 19.52 6.82 -11.44
N CYS A 44 18.33 6.95 -10.87
CA CYS A 44 17.69 5.82 -10.19
C CYS A 44 17.20 4.82 -11.25
N GLY A 45 17.11 3.52 -10.95
CA GLY A 45 16.69 2.49 -11.92
C GLY A 45 15.35 2.79 -12.59
N GLY A 46 14.42 3.42 -11.86
CA GLY A 46 13.15 3.91 -12.44
C GLY A 46 13.29 5.07 -13.44
N CYS A 47 14.35 5.87 -13.33
CA CYS A 47 14.72 6.93 -14.27
C CYS A 47 15.52 6.38 -15.46
N VAL A 48 16.44 5.45 -15.24
CA VAL A 48 17.19 4.76 -16.31
C VAL A 48 16.22 4.08 -17.28
N LYS A 49 15.19 3.38 -16.77
CA LYS A 49 14.15 2.76 -17.60
C LYS A 49 13.34 3.74 -18.46
N LYS A 50 13.40 5.03 -18.17
CA LYS A 50 12.74 6.09 -18.95
C LYS A 50 13.69 6.83 -19.87
N GLY A 51 14.95 6.41 -19.95
CA GLY A 51 16.00 7.12 -20.69
C GLY A 51 16.41 8.44 -20.02
N TYR A 52 16.12 8.64 -18.72
CA TYR A 52 16.52 9.89 -18.06
C TYR A 52 17.99 9.90 -17.67
N SER A 53 18.64 11.03 -17.96
CA SER A 53 20.02 11.31 -17.57
C SER A 53 20.15 11.57 -16.06
N ILE A 54 21.40 11.60 -15.59
CA ILE A 54 21.75 11.96 -14.20
C ILE A 54 21.16 13.33 -13.82
N GLU A 55 21.15 14.27 -14.76
CA GLU A 55 20.65 15.63 -14.58
C GLU A 55 19.12 15.70 -14.49
N GLN A 56 18.42 14.77 -15.14
CA GLN A 56 16.96 14.70 -15.11
C GLN A 56 16.45 13.96 -13.86
N CYS A 57 17.28 13.14 -13.22
CA CYS A 57 16.95 12.41 -11.99
C CYS A 57 17.12 13.26 -10.72
N VAL A 58 16.36 14.36 -10.62
CA VAL A 58 16.44 15.32 -9.50
C VAL A 58 15.42 15.06 -8.40
N ALA A 59 15.75 15.42 -7.18
CA ALA A 59 14.89 15.28 -6.00
C ALA A 59 13.69 16.25 -5.95
N GLY A 60 13.78 17.41 -6.61
CA GLY A 60 12.85 18.54 -6.45
C GLY A 60 13.01 19.27 -5.11
N CYS A 61 12.66 20.56 -5.06
CA CYS A 61 12.78 21.40 -3.86
C CYS A 61 11.85 20.97 -2.71
N GLU A 62 12.16 21.39 -1.48
CA GLU A 62 11.40 21.06 -0.26
C GLU A 62 9.92 21.46 -0.38
N ASN A 63 9.63 22.65 -0.90
CA ASN A 63 8.27 23.17 -1.00
C ASN A 63 7.42 22.40 -2.02
N CYS A 64 7.98 22.05 -3.18
CA CYS A 64 7.27 21.18 -4.13
C CYS A 64 7.04 19.78 -3.55
N ARG A 65 7.92 19.29 -2.68
CA ARG A 65 7.75 17.99 -2.02
C ARG A 65 6.67 18.00 -0.96
N LYS A 66 6.65 19.03 -0.10
CA LYS A 66 5.63 19.22 0.95
C LYS A 66 4.25 19.37 0.32
N ALA A 67 4.14 20.22 -0.70
CA ALA A 67 2.92 20.40 -1.48
C ALA A 67 2.55 19.17 -2.34
N ARG A 68 3.42 18.16 -2.41
CA ARG A 68 3.29 17.02 -3.32
C ARG A 68 3.05 17.49 -4.77
N ALA A 69 3.59 18.62 -5.19
CA ALA A 69 3.45 19.13 -6.55
C ALA A 69 4.63 18.72 -7.42
N ARG A 70 4.51 18.93 -8.75
CA ARG A 70 5.61 18.72 -9.68
C ARG A 70 6.63 19.82 -9.48
N CYS A 71 7.88 19.44 -9.18
CA CYS A 71 9.01 20.36 -9.27
C CYS A 71 9.56 20.26 -10.70
N GLU A 72 9.63 21.37 -11.42
CA GLU A 72 10.12 21.41 -12.81
C GLU A 72 11.61 21.69 -12.92
N GLY A 73 12.30 21.82 -11.78
CA GLY A 73 13.71 22.23 -11.76
C GLY A 73 13.86 23.73 -11.95
N GLY A 74 15.10 24.21 -12.04
CA GLY A 74 15.42 25.64 -11.99
C GLY A 74 15.44 26.17 -10.55
N LYS A 75 16.27 27.17 -10.28
CA LYS A 75 16.45 27.74 -8.94
C LYS A 75 16.30 29.26 -9.05
N PRO A 76 15.15 29.83 -8.63
CA PRO A 76 13.95 29.19 -8.08
C PRO A 76 13.16 28.38 -9.13
N CYS A 77 12.49 27.30 -8.72
CA CYS A 77 11.68 26.52 -9.66
C CYS A 77 10.42 27.29 -10.07
N LEU A 78 9.91 27.04 -11.29
CA LEU A 78 8.77 27.79 -11.86
C LEU A 78 7.59 27.94 -10.89
N ARG A 79 7.19 26.84 -10.25
CA ARG A 79 6.12 26.85 -9.25
C ARG A 79 6.45 27.70 -8.01
N CYS A 80 7.69 27.63 -7.50
CA CYS A 80 8.07 28.47 -6.37
C CYS A 80 8.08 29.96 -6.75
N ARG A 81 8.44 30.29 -7.99
CA ARG A 81 8.38 31.66 -8.53
C ARG A 81 6.94 32.14 -8.65
N GLU A 82 6.04 31.31 -9.20
CA GLU A 82 4.62 31.65 -9.37
C GLU A 82 3.89 31.82 -8.04
N GLU A 83 4.18 30.96 -7.07
CA GLU A 83 3.55 30.98 -5.75
C GLU A 83 4.25 31.96 -4.79
N GLN A 84 5.29 32.66 -5.25
CA GLN A 84 6.13 33.58 -4.46
C GLN A 84 6.64 32.96 -3.14
N VAL A 85 6.96 31.66 -3.17
CA VAL A 85 7.49 30.93 -2.01
C VAL A 85 8.97 30.68 -2.16
N GLU A 86 9.70 30.77 -1.06
CA GLU A 86 11.15 30.54 -1.04
C GLU A 86 11.49 29.13 -1.57
N CYS A 87 12.32 29.05 -2.62
CA CYS A 87 12.68 27.77 -3.21
C CYS A 87 13.84 27.12 -2.46
N THR A 88 13.57 26.57 -1.28
CA THR A 88 14.56 25.85 -0.49
C THR A 88 14.94 24.51 -1.15
N GLU A 89 16.20 24.41 -1.55
CA GLU A 89 16.77 23.13 -1.94
C GLU A 89 16.88 22.24 -0.73
N GLY A 90 16.26 21.08 -0.81
CA GLY A 90 16.65 20.03 0.10
C GLY A 90 17.90 19.39 -0.47
N HIS A 91 19.06 19.91 -0.08
CA HIS A 91 20.42 19.49 -0.43
C HIS A 91 20.50 18.09 -1.05
N SER A 92 20.75 18.05 -2.36
CA SER A 92 21.52 16.95 -2.95
C SER A 92 22.97 17.40 -2.91
N HIS A 93 23.66 17.16 -1.79
CA HIS A 93 25.11 17.08 -1.85
C HIS A 93 25.46 16.00 -2.89
N PRO A 94 26.39 16.25 -3.83
CA PRO A 94 27.12 15.15 -4.41
C PRO A 94 27.81 14.47 -3.23
N VAL A 95 27.35 13.26 -2.87
CA VAL A 95 28.19 12.38 -2.07
C VAL A 95 29.31 11.99 -3.02
N LEU A 96 30.37 12.81 -3.04
CA LEU A 96 31.67 12.36 -3.48
C LEU A 96 31.96 11.09 -2.69
N ARG A 97 32.34 10.04 -3.41
CA ARG A 97 32.67 8.73 -2.88
C ARG A 97 33.57 8.91 -1.65
N ALA A 98 33.12 8.40 -0.51
CA ALA A 98 34.04 8.06 0.56
C ALA A 98 34.88 6.89 0.06
N ASP A 99 36.20 7.05 0.15
CA ASP A 99 37.22 6.03 -0.05
C ASP A 99 36.85 4.69 0.59
N PRO A 100 37.26 3.54 0.00
CA PRO A 100 37.08 2.25 0.62
C PRO A 100 38.05 2.12 1.80
N LEU A 101 37.57 2.44 3.00
CA LEU A 101 38.25 2.02 4.23
C LEU A 101 38.18 0.48 4.36
N PRO A 102 39.25 -0.17 4.84
CA PRO A 102 39.34 -1.62 4.93
C PRO A 102 38.30 -2.18 5.91
N PRO A 103 37.84 -3.42 5.71
CA PRO A 103 36.74 -3.99 6.48
C PRO A 103 37.19 -4.25 7.92
N VAL A 104 36.74 -3.38 8.84
CA VAL A 104 36.74 -3.69 10.27
C VAL A 104 35.76 -4.84 10.47
N LEU A 105 36.29 -5.99 10.90
CA LEU A 105 35.52 -7.14 11.32
C LEU A 105 34.73 -6.79 12.60
N ILE A 106 33.57 -6.15 12.41
CA ILE A 106 32.58 -6.07 13.49
C ILE A 106 31.91 -7.43 13.58
N LEU A 107 32.34 -8.20 14.58
CA LEU A 107 31.68 -9.41 15.03
C LEU A 107 30.22 -9.06 15.32
N ARG A 108 29.32 -9.44 14.40
CA ARG A 108 27.90 -9.18 14.49
C ARG A 108 27.35 -9.99 15.65
N GLY A 109 27.17 -9.32 16.79
CA GLY A 109 26.26 -9.77 17.82
C GLY A 109 24.92 -10.15 17.19
N ALA A 110 24.40 -11.30 17.61
CA ALA A 110 23.18 -11.91 17.17
C ALA A 110 22.09 -10.88 16.82
N HIS A 111 21.44 -11.13 15.68
CA HIS A 111 20.24 -10.47 15.22
C HIS A 111 19.32 -10.12 16.43
N ARG A 112 19.32 -8.85 16.84
CA ARG A 112 18.20 -8.28 17.58
C ARG A 112 17.00 -8.40 16.65
N SER A 113 16.29 -9.52 16.79
CA SER A 113 14.90 -9.65 16.37
C SER A 113 14.21 -8.37 16.82
N LYS A 114 13.62 -7.67 15.86
CA LYS A 114 12.75 -6.54 16.17
C LYS A 114 11.77 -7.04 17.23
N PRO A 115 11.59 -6.37 18.38
CA PRO A 115 10.63 -6.82 19.37
C PRO A 115 9.30 -6.97 18.65
N ASP A 116 8.80 -8.19 18.70
CA ASP A 116 7.50 -8.55 18.19
C ASP A 116 6.50 -7.50 18.72
N ARG A 117 5.71 -6.97 17.80
CA ARG A 117 4.86 -5.80 18.01
C ARG A 117 3.99 -6.03 19.25
N ALA A 118 4.17 -5.20 20.30
CA ALA A 118 3.50 -5.22 21.60
C ALA A 118 2.29 -6.16 21.67
N LYS A 119 2.46 -7.31 22.35
CA LYS A 119 1.38 -8.26 22.54
C LYS A 119 0.35 -7.58 23.42
N LEU A 120 -0.92 -7.71 23.05
CA LEU A 120 -2.05 -7.18 23.80
C LEU A 120 -1.91 -7.49 25.31
N ALA A 121 -2.04 -6.47 26.15
CA ALA A 121 -2.00 -6.61 27.61
C ALA A 121 -2.96 -7.72 28.09
N CYS A 122 -2.55 -8.48 29.11
CA CYS A 122 -3.39 -9.50 29.76
C CYS A 122 -4.61 -8.86 30.44
N GLN A 123 -5.62 -9.69 30.76
CA GLN A 123 -6.88 -9.23 31.33
C GLN A 123 -6.68 -8.44 32.63
N ASN A 124 -5.81 -8.92 33.53
CA ASN A 124 -5.60 -8.28 34.83
C ASN A 124 -4.88 -6.93 34.67
N CYS A 125 -3.82 -6.85 33.85
CA CYS A 125 -3.17 -5.58 33.58
C CYS A 125 -4.08 -4.56 32.86
N ARG A 126 -5.03 -5.02 32.02
CA ARG A 126 -6.06 -4.14 31.45
C ARG A 126 -7.04 -3.65 32.50
N ARG A 127 -7.51 -4.54 33.37
CA ARG A 127 -8.43 -4.22 34.48
C ARG A 127 -7.80 -3.18 35.41
N ASP A 128 -6.53 -3.35 35.73
CA ASP A 128 -5.80 -2.49 36.67
C ASP A 128 -5.26 -1.20 36.00
N ASN A 129 -5.51 -1.02 34.70
CA ASN A 129 -4.97 0.06 33.87
C ASN A 129 -3.44 0.24 34.04
N LYS A 130 -2.70 -0.87 34.10
CA LYS A 130 -1.24 -0.87 34.23
C LYS A 130 -0.59 -1.47 33.00
N LYS A 131 0.63 -0.99 32.69
CA LYS A 131 1.45 -1.54 31.61
C LYS A 131 1.66 -3.04 31.83
N CYS A 132 1.35 -3.85 30.81
CA CYS A 132 1.59 -5.28 30.82
C CYS A 132 2.91 -5.55 30.10
N ASP A 133 3.79 -6.32 30.71
CA ASP A 133 5.00 -6.80 30.05
C ASP A 133 4.64 -7.88 29.01
N ASP A 134 5.47 -8.03 27.98
CA ASP A 134 5.21 -8.95 26.86
C ASP A 134 5.52 -10.43 27.20
N GLN A 135 6.07 -10.70 28.38
CA GLN A 135 6.28 -12.06 28.90
C GLN A 135 4.94 -12.68 29.35
N ARG A 136 4.77 -13.99 29.14
CA ARG A 136 3.56 -14.74 29.51
C ARG A 136 3.97 -16.00 30.30
N PRO A 137 3.51 -16.18 31.54
CA PRO A 137 2.78 -15.23 32.39
C PRO A 137 3.55 -13.91 32.58
N CYS A 138 2.86 -12.77 32.76
CA CYS A 138 3.58 -11.51 32.95
C CYS A 138 4.07 -11.40 34.41
N PRO A 139 5.21 -10.72 34.68
CA PRO A 139 5.80 -10.66 36.03
C PRO A 139 4.83 -10.13 37.09
N ARG A 140 3.91 -9.23 36.72
CA ARG A 140 2.88 -8.73 37.64
C ARG A 140 1.85 -9.81 38.00
N CYS A 141 1.39 -10.61 37.05
CA CYS A 141 0.48 -11.72 37.35
C CYS A 141 1.18 -12.76 38.22
N VAL A 142 2.46 -13.07 37.93
CA VAL A 142 3.27 -13.97 38.75
C VAL A 142 3.43 -13.46 40.18
N ALA A 143 3.78 -12.18 40.36
CA ALA A 143 3.94 -11.57 41.68
C ALA A 143 2.64 -11.55 42.51
N ARG A 144 1.48 -11.56 41.85
CA ARG A 144 0.17 -11.61 42.51
C ARG A 144 -0.37 -13.03 42.70
N GLY A 145 0.32 -14.04 42.17
CA GLY A 145 -0.21 -15.40 42.12
C GLY A 145 -1.50 -15.53 41.30
N GLU A 146 -1.74 -14.62 40.35
CA GLU A 146 -2.94 -14.60 39.52
C GLU A 146 -2.66 -15.20 38.14
N GLU A 147 -3.67 -15.85 37.55
CA GLU A 147 -3.59 -16.36 36.19
C GLU A 147 -3.44 -15.23 35.15
N CYS A 148 -2.44 -15.34 34.29
CA CYS A 148 -2.19 -14.38 33.22
C CYS A 148 -3.03 -14.67 31.98
N VAL A 149 -4.29 -14.23 31.98
CA VAL A 149 -5.22 -14.47 30.86
C VAL A 149 -4.92 -13.55 29.68
N HIS A 150 -4.55 -14.14 28.53
CA HIS A 150 -4.34 -13.39 27.30
C HIS A 150 -5.67 -13.15 26.57
N VAL A 151 -6.14 -11.90 26.54
CA VAL A 151 -7.33 -11.54 25.78
C VAL A 151 -6.96 -11.27 24.32
N GLY A 152 -7.14 -12.28 23.47
CA GLY A 152 -7.00 -12.14 22.03
C GLY A 152 -7.87 -11.00 21.49
N LYS A 153 -7.38 -10.30 20.46
CA LYS A 153 -8.27 -9.45 19.66
C LYS A 153 -9.17 -10.41 18.88
N GLY A 154 -10.39 -10.63 19.38
CA GLY A 154 -11.42 -11.26 18.56
C GLY A 154 -11.56 -10.54 17.22
N PRO A 155 -12.14 -11.17 16.20
CA PRO A 155 -12.44 -10.50 14.94
C PRO A 155 -13.12 -9.18 15.28
N LYS A 156 -12.56 -8.06 14.78
CA LYS A 156 -13.18 -6.74 14.96
C LYS A 156 -14.53 -6.77 14.27
N LEU A 157 -15.56 -7.21 14.98
CA LEU A 157 -16.92 -7.17 14.50
C LEU A 157 -17.31 -5.69 14.52
N VAL A 158 -17.08 -5.02 13.39
CA VAL A 158 -17.57 -3.67 13.17
C VAL A 158 -19.08 -3.80 13.17
N LYS A 159 -19.71 -3.44 14.30
CA LYS A 159 -21.16 -3.52 14.47
C LYS A 159 -21.84 -2.68 13.38
N LEU A 160 -22.47 -3.35 12.42
CA LEU A 160 -23.24 -2.68 11.38
C LEU A 160 -24.50 -2.09 12.03
N ARG A 161 -24.72 -0.78 11.85
CA ARG A 161 -26.03 -0.16 12.09
C ARG A 161 -27.04 -0.73 11.09
N CYS A 162 -28.28 -0.99 11.54
CA CYS A 162 -29.41 -1.31 10.67
C CYS A 162 -29.73 -0.15 9.70
N GLU A 163 -30.56 -0.40 8.69
CA GLU A 163 -30.90 0.62 7.69
C GLU A 163 -31.55 1.86 8.29
N GLY A 164 -32.59 1.69 9.11
CA GLY A 164 -33.28 2.80 9.76
C GLY A 164 -32.33 3.66 10.59
N CYS A 165 -31.52 3.06 11.46
CA CYS A 165 -30.53 3.82 12.25
C CYS A 165 -29.44 4.49 11.38
N ARG A 166 -29.17 4.01 10.16
CA ARG A 166 -28.26 4.70 9.23
C ARG A 166 -28.92 5.91 8.61
N GLN A 167 -30.16 5.77 8.14
CA GLN A 167 -30.93 6.85 7.54
C GLN A 167 -31.15 7.98 8.56
N ASP A 168 -31.48 7.63 9.79
CA ASP A 168 -31.70 8.58 10.89
C ASP A 168 -30.38 9.09 11.52
N ASN A 169 -29.23 8.59 11.06
CA ASN A 169 -27.89 8.81 11.65
C ASN A 169 -27.83 8.60 13.18
N LYS A 170 -28.65 7.69 13.72
CA LYS A 170 -28.69 7.35 15.14
C LYS A 170 -27.71 6.21 15.47
N LYS A 171 -27.38 6.08 16.76
CA LYS A 171 -26.62 4.94 17.28
C LYS A 171 -27.54 3.71 17.24
N CYS A 172 -27.06 2.64 16.63
CA CYS A 172 -27.77 1.36 16.60
C CYS A 172 -27.25 0.49 17.73
N GLU A 173 -28.14 -0.06 18.53
CA GLU A 173 -27.83 -1.03 19.58
C GLU A 173 -27.46 -2.39 18.98
N ASP A 174 -26.99 -3.32 19.81
CA ASP A 174 -26.59 -4.66 19.37
C ASP A 174 -27.76 -5.64 19.26
N ALA A 175 -28.81 -5.41 20.05
CA ALA A 175 -30.03 -6.20 19.98
C ALA A 175 -30.67 -6.10 18.57
N ARG A 176 -31.25 -7.20 18.11
CA ARG A 176 -31.98 -7.28 16.84
C ARG A 176 -33.36 -7.88 17.11
N PRO A 177 -34.47 -7.17 16.82
CA PRO A 177 -34.54 -5.77 16.36
C PRO A 177 -33.91 -4.78 17.34
N CYS A 178 -33.30 -3.68 16.86
CA CYS A 178 -32.77 -2.68 17.78
C CYS A 178 -33.91 -1.90 18.44
N ARG A 179 -33.72 -1.45 19.68
CA ARG A 179 -34.75 -0.76 20.46
C ARG A 179 -35.38 0.42 19.70
N GLN A 180 -34.56 1.18 18.98
CA GLN A 180 -35.04 2.30 18.16
C GLN A 180 -35.99 1.88 17.03
N CYS A 181 -35.76 0.72 16.40
CA CYS A 181 -36.65 0.19 15.38
C CYS A 181 -37.96 -0.33 16.00
N VAL A 182 -37.88 -0.96 17.19
CA VAL A 182 -39.06 -1.40 17.95
C VAL A 182 -39.94 -0.21 18.34
N GLU A 183 -39.34 0.84 18.91
CA GLU A 183 -40.07 2.07 19.33
C GLU A 183 -40.71 2.81 18.15
N GLN A 184 -40.11 2.73 16.96
CA GLN A 184 -40.67 3.35 15.75
C GLN A 184 -41.64 2.44 14.98
N GLY A 185 -41.85 1.20 15.41
CA GLY A 185 -42.65 0.22 14.67
C GLY A 185 -42.10 -0.11 13.27
N LYS A 186 -40.79 0.04 13.05
CA LYS A 186 -40.13 -0.20 11.75
C LYS A 186 -39.34 -1.50 11.76
N GLU A 187 -39.26 -2.16 10.61
CA GLU A 187 -38.46 -3.37 10.46
C GLU A 187 -36.95 -3.09 10.64
N CYS A 188 -36.28 -3.87 11.49
CA CYS A 188 -34.86 -3.70 11.78
C CYS A 188 -33.98 -4.48 10.79
N ILE A 189 -33.86 -3.96 9.57
CA ILE A 189 -33.14 -4.64 8.49
C ILE A 189 -31.62 -4.43 8.62
N ASN A 190 -30.88 -5.53 8.79
CA ASN A 190 -29.43 -5.57 8.63
C ASN A 190 -29.10 -5.69 7.15
N VAL A 191 -29.07 -4.57 6.42
CA VAL A 191 -28.55 -4.60 5.06
C VAL A 191 -27.06 -4.91 5.18
N GLN A 192 -26.66 -6.10 4.71
CA GLN A 192 -25.25 -6.38 4.44
C GLN A 192 -24.76 -5.17 3.64
N ARG A 193 -23.64 -4.57 4.04
CA ARG A 193 -23.03 -3.60 3.13
C ARG A 193 -22.77 -4.40 1.85
N LYS A 194 -23.64 -4.27 0.82
CA LYS A 194 -23.24 -4.44 -0.59
C LYS A 194 -21.96 -3.66 -0.64
N GLY A 195 -20.84 -4.37 -0.63
CA GLY A 195 -19.56 -3.81 -0.21
C GLY A 195 -19.48 -2.46 -0.88
N ARG A 196 -19.55 -1.37 -0.11
CA ARG A 196 -19.37 -0.04 -0.67
C ARG A 196 -17.94 -0.17 -1.13
N GLY A 197 -17.78 -0.49 -2.42
CA GLY A 197 -16.61 -1.20 -2.88
C GLY A 197 -15.42 -0.41 -2.39
N HIS A 198 -14.29 -1.08 -2.15
CA HIS A 198 -13.04 -0.41 -2.43
C HIS A 198 -13.17 0.15 -3.85
N GLY A 199 -13.67 1.38 -3.98
CA GLY A 199 -14.50 1.78 -5.13
C GLY A 199 -13.76 1.40 -6.37
N THR A 200 -14.31 0.43 -7.13
CA THR A 200 -13.61 -0.41 -8.12
C THR A 200 -12.25 0.18 -8.41
N ARG A 201 -11.25 -0.17 -7.58
CA ARG A 201 -9.96 0.51 -7.64
C ARG A 201 -9.45 0.20 -9.02
N VAL A 202 -9.53 1.19 -9.91
CA VAL A 202 -9.17 0.99 -11.30
C VAL A 202 -7.77 0.39 -11.32
N LYS A 203 -7.64 -0.83 -11.86
CA LYS A 203 -6.37 -1.57 -11.85
C LYS A 203 -5.26 -0.69 -12.44
N ALA A 204 -5.62 0.18 -13.39
CA ALA A 204 -4.78 1.27 -13.85
C ALA A 204 -5.57 2.57 -14.09
N ALA A 205 -5.17 3.64 -13.38
CA ALA A 205 -5.48 5.01 -13.80
C ALA A 205 -4.63 5.39 -15.04
N CYS A 206 -5.23 6.14 -15.97
CA CYS A 206 -4.55 6.68 -17.15
C CYS A 206 -3.40 7.64 -16.77
N VAL A 207 -2.53 7.95 -17.73
CA VAL A 207 -1.34 8.80 -17.53
C VAL A 207 -1.71 10.18 -16.98
N TYR A 208 -2.74 10.81 -17.55
CA TYR A 208 -3.19 12.15 -17.16
C TYR A 208 -3.84 12.19 -15.78
N CYS A 209 -4.74 11.27 -15.43
CA CYS A 209 -5.31 11.23 -14.07
C CYS A 209 -4.26 10.94 -13.00
N ARG A 210 -3.23 10.15 -13.31
CA ARG A 210 -2.09 9.95 -12.39
C ARG A 210 -1.27 11.23 -12.22
N ARG A 211 -0.98 11.91 -13.34
CA ARG A 211 -0.25 13.18 -13.38
C ARG A 211 -0.95 14.24 -12.54
N ASP A 212 -2.26 14.37 -12.72
CA ASP A 212 -3.09 15.41 -12.11
C ASP A 212 -3.62 14.98 -10.72
N LYS A 213 -3.31 13.76 -10.28
CA LYS A 213 -3.66 13.19 -8.97
C LYS A 213 -5.15 13.12 -8.67
N VAL A 214 -5.96 13.07 -9.72
CA VAL A 214 -7.40 12.90 -9.63
C VAL A 214 -7.79 11.43 -9.73
N ARG A 215 -9.01 11.10 -9.32
CA ARG A 215 -9.59 9.77 -9.52
C ARG A 215 -9.78 9.51 -11.01
N CYS A 216 -9.40 8.31 -11.46
CA CYS A 216 -9.69 7.83 -12.80
C CYS A 216 -10.83 6.82 -12.68
N GLU A 217 -11.86 6.96 -13.50
CA GLU A 217 -13.06 6.11 -13.45
C GLU A 217 -12.94 4.82 -14.29
N GLY A 218 -11.79 4.58 -14.92
CA GLY A 218 -11.50 3.28 -15.54
C GLY A 218 -12.03 3.14 -16.97
N VAL A 219 -13.12 3.82 -17.33
CA VAL A 219 -13.58 3.96 -18.72
C VAL A 219 -12.58 4.73 -19.59
N ARG A 220 -12.55 4.47 -20.90
CA ARG A 220 -11.67 5.14 -21.88
C ARG A 220 -12.50 5.75 -23.01
N PRO A 221 -12.36 7.05 -23.29
CA PRO A 221 -11.64 8.04 -22.48
C PRO A 221 -12.31 8.23 -21.11
N CYS A 222 -11.51 8.39 -20.05
CA CYS A 222 -12.09 8.63 -18.72
C CYS A 222 -12.74 10.02 -18.67
N ILE A 223 -13.78 10.16 -17.85
CA ILE A 223 -14.58 11.41 -17.73
C ILE A 223 -13.68 12.63 -17.51
N HIS A 224 -12.66 12.51 -16.66
CA HIS A 224 -11.74 13.62 -16.42
C HIS A 224 -10.94 14.02 -17.67
N CYS A 225 -10.40 13.05 -18.42
CA CYS A 225 -9.68 13.32 -19.66
C CYS A 225 -10.60 13.91 -20.72
N SER A 226 -11.82 13.38 -20.85
CA SER A 226 -12.84 13.91 -21.77
C SER A 226 -13.16 15.38 -21.45
N ARG A 227 -13.45 15.71 -20.18
CA ARG A 227 -13.74 17.09 -19.76
C ARG A 227 -12.57 18.05 -19.96
N LYS A 228 -11.33 17.56 -19.92
CA LYS A 228 -10.11 18.36 -20.10
C LYS A 228 -9.61 18.40 -21.55
N GLY A 229 -10.23 17.66 -22.47
CA GLY A 229 -9.73 17.50 -23.84
C GLY A 229 -8.39 16.75 -23.93
N TYR A 230 -8.03 15.95 -22.92
CA TYR A 230 -6.80 15.15 -22.96
C TYR A 230 -7.04 13.82 -23.67
N GLN A 231 -6.06 13.39 -24.47
CA GLN A 231 -6.02 12.03 -24.98
C GLN A 231 -5.87 11.04 -23.82
N CYS A 232 -6.87 10.18 -23.58
CA CYS A 232 -6.87 9.32 -22.41
C CYS A 232 -5.98 8.08 -22.60
N ILE A 233 -4.67 8.26 -22.38
CA ILE A 233 -3.67 7.22 -22.63
C ILE A 233 -3.45 6.35 -21.40
N ASP A 234 -3.55 5.04 -21.58
CA ASP A 234 -3.14 4.07 -20.58
C ASP A 234 -1.62 3.90 -20.51
N ARG A 235 -1.10 3.63 -19.31
CA ARG A 235 0.31 3.24 -19.19
C ARG A 235 0.48 1.86 -19.82
N ILE A 236 1.42 1.71 -20.76
CA ILE A 236 1.74 0.44 -21.41
C ILE A 236 2.03 -0.61 -20.33
N CYS A 237 1.46 -1.81 -20.49
CA CYS A 237 1.70 -2.93 -19.59
C CYS A 237 3.13 -3.44 -19.80
N GLN A 238 3.91 -3.58 -18.71
CA GLN A 238 5.30 -4.04 -18.81
C GLN A 238 5.42 -5.43 -19.45
N THR A 239 4.43 -6.30 -19.22
CA THR A 239 4.37 -7.63 -19.84
C THR A 239 4.12 -7.52 -21.34
N CYS A 240 3.20 -6.66 -21.79
CA CYS A 240 2.92 -6.44 -23.22
C CYS A 240 4.14 -5.79 -23.93
N THR A 241 4.87 -4.89 -23.24
CA THR A 241 6.13 -4.32 -23.75
C THR A 241 7.25 -5.36 -23.88
N GLN A 242 7.37 -6.30 -22.93
CA GLN A 242 8.36 -7.38 -23.01
C GLN A 242 8.03 -8.42 -24.10
N GLN A 243 6.74 -8.59 -24.39
CA GLN A 243 6.24 -9.53 -25.39
C GLN A 243 6.14 -8.92 -26.80
N GLY A 244 6.47 -7.64 -26.98
CA GLY A 244 6.39 -6.95 -28.28
C GLY A 244 4.96 -6.85 -28.83
N VAL A 245 3.95 -6.87 -27.95
CA VAL A 245 2.54 -6.78 -28.37
C VAL A 245 2.14 -5.32 -28.43
N ASP A 246 2.11 -4.77 -29.64
CA ASP A 246 1.58 -3.45 -29.94
C ASP A 246 0.06 -3.54 -30.15
N GLY A 247 -0.73 -3.37 -29.08
CA GLY A 247 -2.18 -3.48 -29.16
C GLY A 247 -2.94 -3.41 -27.83
N GLU A 248 -4.23 -3.75 -27.87
CA GLU A 248 -5.07 -3.90 -26.67
C GLU A 248 -4.49 -5.00 -25.77
N CYS A 249 -4.00 -4.61 -24.59
CA CYS A 249 -3.30 -5.57 -23.74
C CYS A 249 -4.30 -6.55 -23.09
N PRO A 250 -4.24 -7.86 -23.39
CA PRO A 250 -5.23 -8.86 -22.94
C PRO A 250 -5.26 -9.00 -21.42
N HIS A 251 -4.18 -8.62 -20.74
CA HIS A 251 -4.08 -8.53 -19.28
C HIS A 251 -5.04 -7.51 -18.65
N ARG A 252 -5.76 -6.70 -19.44
CA ARG A 252 -6.58 -5.58 -18.94
C ARG A 252 -8.09 -5.70 -19.19
N GLY A 253 -8.55 -6.55 -20.10
CA GLY A 253 -9.97 -6.66 -20.46
C GLY A 253 -10.48 -8.10 -20.38
N GLY A 254 -10.98 -8.53 -19.22
CA GLY A 254 -11.52 -9.88 -19.07
C GLY A 254 -12.19 -10.13 -17.74
N ALA A 255 -13.17 -9.30 -17.35
CA ALA A 255 -14.02 -9.61 -16.19
C ALA A 255 -15.48 -9.14 -16.29
N ASP A 256 -15.91 -8.46 -17.36
CA ASP A 256 -17.26 -7.87 -17.42
C ASP A 256 -18.05 -8.22 -18.70
N LEU A 257 -17.66 -9.23 -19.48
CA LEU A 257 -18.39 -9.60 -20.72
C LEU A 257 -18.97 -11.02 -20.80
N GLU A 258 -19.01 -11.78 -19.70
CA GLU A 258 -19.75 -13.06 -19.68
C GLU A 258 -20.61 -13.21 -18.41
N ARG A 259 -21.63 -12.35 -18.31
CA ARG A 259 -22.75 -12.56 -17.39
C ARG A 259 -24.01 -11.82 -17.85
N SER A 260 -24.33 -12.01 -19.12
CA SER A 260 -25.65 -11.69 -19.66
C SER A 260 -26.15 -12.91 -20.41
N ASP A 261 -27.38 -13.30 -20.09
CA ASP A 261 -28.29 -14.14 -20.87
C ASP A 261 -28.13 -15.67 -20.77
N GLY A 262 -28.85 -16.20 -19.77
CA GLY A 262 -29.19 -17.61 -19.65
C GLY A 262 -30.51 -17.81 -18.90
N ASP A 263 -31.54 -17.00 -19.19
CA ASP A 263 -32.91 -17.20 -18.72
C ASP A 263 -33.78 -17.66 -19.90
N GLY A 264 -33.61 -18.93 -20.25
CA GLY A 264 -34.42 -19.64 -21.24
C GLY A 264 -35.52 -20.44 -20.56
N MET A 265 -36.54 -19.76 -20.05
CA MET A 265 -37.74 -20.40 -19.51
C MET A 265 -38.64 -20.85 -20.67
N GLN A 266 -38.44 -22.08 -21.12
CA GLN A 266 -39.36 -22.76 -22.03
C GLN A 266 -40.64 -23.13 -21.26
N LYS A 267 -41.73 -22.46 -21.64
CA LYS A 267 -43.10 -22.91 -21.39
C LYS A 267 -43.33 -24.17 -22.21
N TYR A 268 -43.75 -25.26 -21.57
CA TYR A 268 -44.52 -26.31 -22.22
C TYR A 268 -45.92 -26.32 -21.61
N THR A 269 -46.87 -26.21 -22.53
CA THR A 269 -48.30 -26.53 -22.41
C THR A 269 -48.54 -27.96 -21.98
#